data_AF-A0A1R3K890-F1
#
_entry.id   AF-A0A1R3K890-F1
#
_cell.length_a   1.000
_cell.length_b   1.000
_cell.length_c   1.000
_cell.angle_alpha   90.00
_cell.angle_beta   90.00
_cell.angle_gamma   90.00
#
_symmetry.space_group_name_H-M   'P 1'
#
loop_
_entity.id
_entity.type
_entity.pdbx_description
1 polymer ?
#
loop_
_entity_poly.entity_id
_entity_poly.type
_entity_poly.pdbx_seq_one_letter_code
_entity_poly.pdbx_strand_id
1 'polypeptide(L)'
;MERNNISTVRSINQKVGNLLWKEVCKVLSVGAVPTHIAFIMNGNRRYEQKLNLLKGTGHRAGLQAMLTMLMHCCELGNLDLLSEPVRNAAEELMVKTANYSKFVFTFCIAYTSTDEMVHAIQEACEERQREMRELRSKGGDYEAEKTVKIVDIEKHMYMAIVPDPDIVVRTTGENRLSNFLLWQTANIDLYSTPKLWPEMNF
;
A
#
# COMPACT_ATOMS: atom_id res chain seq x y z
N MET A 1 5.50 45.35 -10.88
CA MET A 1 4.07 45.01 -11.10
C MET A 1 3.86 43.62 -11.71
N GLU A 2 4.79 43.06 -12.49
CA GLU A 2 4.60 41.73 -13.15
C GLU A 2 4.63 40.50 -12.23
N ARG A 3 5.41 40.50 -11.13
CA ARG A 3 5.48 39.34 -10.20
C ARG A 3 4.16 39.05 -9.48
N ASN A 4 3.31 40.06 -9.27
CA ASN A 4 1.99 39.89 -8.63
C ASN A 4 0.93 39.30 -9.58
N ASN A 5 1.08 39.48 -10.89
CA ASN A 5 0.15 38.89 -11.87
C ASN A 5 0.40 37.39 -12.05
N ILE A 6 1.66 36.94 -12.02
CA ILE A 6 2.01 35.52 -12.19
C ILE A 6 1.55 34.68 -10.99
N SER A 7 1.70 35.19 -9.76
CA SER A 7 1.22 34.50 -8.55
C SER A 7 -0.31 34.42 -8.51
N THR A 8 -1.01 35.46 -8.97
CA THR A 8 -2.47 35.51 -9.04
C THR A 8 -3.02 34.55 -10.08
N VAL A 9 -2.44 34.51 -11.29
CA VAL A 9 -2.83 33.55 -12.35
C VAL A 9 -2.58 32.10 -11.92
N ARG A 10 -1.46 31.82 -11.24
CA ARG A 10 -1.16 30.49 -10.70
C ARG A 10 -2.16 30.07 -9.62
N SER A 11 -2.57 31.00 -8.75
CA SER A 11 -3.59 30.77 -7.73
C SER A 11 -4.97 30.50 -8.35
N ILE A 12 -5.35 31.23 -9.40
CA ILE A 12 -6.62 31.04 -10.11
C ILE A 12 -6.64 29.68 -10.80
N ASN A 13 -5.58 29.32 -11.53
CA ASN A 13 -5.49 28.01 -12.19
C ASN A 13 -5.55 26.84 -11.20
N GLN A 14 -4.93 26.99 -10.03
CA GLN A 14 -5.02 25.98 -8.97
C GLN A 14 -6.45 25.86 -8.41
N LYS A 15 -7.15 26.99 -8.19
CA LYS A 15 -8.54 26.98 -7.74
C LYS A 15 -9.50 26.37 -8.76
N VAL A 16 -9.32 26.69 -10.04
CA VAL A 16 -10.13 26.13 -11.14
C VAL A 16 -9.87 24.63 -11.28
N GLY A 17 -8.60 24.21 -11.24
CA GLY A 17 -8.23 22.79 -11.23
C GLY A 17 -8.89 22.03 -10.08
N ASN A 18 -8.83 22.58 -8.86
CA ASN A 18 -9.46 21.98 -7.68
C ASN A 18 -11.00 21.91 -7.80
N LEU A 19 -11.64 22.89 -8.44
CA LEU A 19 -13.08 22.88 -8.66
C LEU A 19 -13.48 21.81 -9.68
N LEU A 20 -12.78 21.74 -10.81
CA LEU A 20 -13.01 20.72 -11.84
C LEU A 20 -12.78 19.31 -11.29
N TRP A 21 -11.73 19.13 -10.50
CA TRP A 21 -11.45 17.87 -9.83
C TRP A 21 -12.61 17.42 -8.93
N LYS A 22 -13.16 18.33 -8.13
CA LYS A 22 -14.33 18.03 -7.28
C LYS A 22 -15.55 17.59 -8.08
N GLU A 23 -15.84 18.23 -9.21
CA GLU A 23 -16.98 17.84 -10.04
C GLU A 23 -16.76 16.48 -10.71
N VAL A 24 -15.55 16.20 -11.18
CA VAL A 24 -15.19 14.86 -11.70
C VAL A 24 -15.33 13.80 -10.62
N CYS A 25 -14.82 14.03 -9.41
CA CYS A 25 -14.96 13.10 -8.29
C CYS A 25 -16.43 12.83 -7.95
N LYS A 26 -17.31 13.84 -7.97
CA LYS A 26 -18.75 13.64 -7.77
C LYS A 26 -19.36 12.72 -8.81
N VAL A 27 -19.05 12.93 -10.10
CA VAL A 27 -19.56 12.08 -11.18
C VAL A 27 -19.04 10.65 -11.03
N LEU A 28 -17.74 10.47 -10.77
CA LEU A 28 -17.13 9.15 -10.59
C LEU A 28 -17.69 8.42 -9.36
N SER A 29 -18.03 9.16 -8.30
CA SER A 29 -18.60 8.60 -7.06
C SER A 29 -20.04 8.07 -7.20
N VAL A 30 -20.70 8.29 -8.35
CA VAL A 30 -22.00 7.67 -8.66
C VAL A 30 -21.84 6.18 -9.00
N GLY A 31 -20.65 5.75 -9.43
CA GLY A 31 -20.31 4.35 -9.69
C GLY A 31 -19.72 3.63 -8.47
N ALA A 32 -19.35 2.36 -8.66
CA ALA A 32 -18.56 1.63 -7.67
C ALA A 32 -17.20 2.31 -7.50
N VAL A 33 -16.92 2.79 -6.30
CA VAL A 33 -15.63 3.39 -5.94
C VAL A 33 -14.77 2.32 -5.28
N PRO A 34 -13.52 2.10 -5.74
CA PRO A 34 -12.64 1.15 -5.08
C PRO A 34 -12.38 1.62 -3.64
N THR A 35 -12.49 0.66 -2.72
CA THR A 35 -12.24 0.82 -1.29
C THR A 35 -10.79 0.57 -0.92
N HIS A 36 -10.07 -0.26 -1.70
CA HIS A 36 -8.66 -0.54 -1.53
C HIS A 36 -7.91 -0.51 -2.86
N ILE A 37 -6.90 0.35 -2.97
CA ILE A 37 -6.04 0.49 -4.15
C ILE A 37 -4.61 0.15 -3.75
N ALA A 38 -4.00 -0.83 -4.41
CA ALA A 38 -2.60 -1.17 -4.19
C ALA A 38 -1.70 -0.55 -5.26
N PHE A 39 -0.54 0.02 -4.88
CA PHE A 39 0.39 0.68 -5.80
C PHE A 39 1.76 0.00 -5.84
N ILE A 40 2.25 -0.31 -7.05
CA ILE A 40 3.64 -0.67 -7.32
C ILE A 40 4.38 0.58 -7.83
N MET A 41 5.04 1.28 -6.90
CA MET A 41 5.67 2.59 -7.10
C MET A 41 7.08 2.51 -7.75
N ASN A 42 7.14 2.04 -8.99
CA ASN A 42 8.38 1.87 -9.75
C ASN A 42 8.85 3.13 -10.49
N GLY A 43 10.13 3.13 -10.87
CA GLY A 43 10.69 4.15 -11.77
C GLY A 43 11.49 5.26 -11.11
N ASN A 44 11.67 5.25 -9.79
CA ASN A 44 12.45 6.26 -9.06
C ASN A 44 13.88 6.41 -9.61
N ARG A 45 14.59 5.30 -9.83
CA ARG A 45 15.95 5.32 -10.41
C ARG A 45 15.96 5.74 -11.89
N ARG A 46 14.96 5.32 -12.66
CA ARG A 46 14.82 5.73 -14.07
C ARG A 46 14.56 7.24 -14.17
N TYR A 47 13.81 7.81 -13.22
CA TYR A 47 13.54 9.25 -13.13
C TYR A 47 14.83 10.03 -12.81
N GLU A 48 15.62 9.54 -11.87
CA GLU A 48 16.95 10.10 -11.54
C GLU A 48 17.87 10.12 -12.76
N GLN A 49 17.95 9.01 -13.50
CA GLN A 49 18.75 8.90 -14.72
C GLN A 49 18.24 9.82 -15.83
N LYS A 50 16.92 9.86 -16.06
CA LYS A 50 16.28 10.68 -17.09
C LYS A 50 16.60 12.16 -16.93
N LEU A 51 16.71 12.64 -15.68
CA LEU A 51 16.94 14.04 -15.35
C LEU A 51 18.40 14.36 -14.96
N ASN A 52 19.33 13.40 -15.08
CA ASN A 52 20.72 13.54 -14.67
C ASN A 52 20.88 14.07 -13.22
N LEU A 53 20.08 13.54 -12.30
CA LEU A 53 20.07 13.99 -10.91
C LEU A 53 21.10 13.24 -10.06
N LEU A 54 21.44 13.81 -8.90
CA LEU A 54 22.30 13.17 -7.92
C LEU A 54 21.68 11.86 -7.40
N LYS A 55 22.53 10.89 -7.07
CA LYS A 55 22.11 9.60 -6.53
C LYS A 55 21.21 9.74 -5.31
N GLY A 56 20.08 9.04 -5.33
CA GLY A 56 19.06 9.09 -4.28
C GLY A 56 18.01 10.20 -4.45
N THR A 57 18.19 11.13 -5.40
CA THR A 57 17.20 12.19 -5.67
C THR A 57 15.91 11.61 -6.23
N GLY A 58 15.99 10.56 -7.04
CA GLY A 58 14.80 9.89 -7.57
C GLY A 58 13.93 9.27 -6.47
N HIS A 59 14.55 8.72 -5.42
CA HIS A 59 13.83 8.18 -4.27
C HIS A 59 13.17 9.28 -3.45
N ARG A 60 13.81 10.45 -3.27
CA ARG A 60 13.19 11.62 -2.62
C ARG A 60 12.00 12.15 -3.42
N ALA A 61 12.13 12.23 -4.74
CA ALA A 61 11.03 12.64 -5.62
C ALA A 61 9.88 11.62 -5.58
N GLY A 62 10.19 10.32 -5.52
CA GLY A 62 9.19 9.28 -5.33
C GLY A 62 8.46 9.36 -3.99
N LEU A 63 9.19 9.66 -2.90
CA LEU A 63 8.60 9.93 -1.59
C LEU A 63 7.69 11.17 -1.66
N GLN A 64 8.10 12.24 -2.34
CA GLN A 64 7.26 13.42 -2.51
C GLN A 64 6.00 13.12 -3.34
N ALA A 65 6.10 12.34 -4.41
CA ALA A 65 4.95 11.92 -5.21
C ALA A 65 3.99 11.05 -4.40
N MET A 66 4.52 10.16 -3.56
CA MET A 66 3.75 9.39 -2.59
C MET A 66 3.10 10.27 -1.53
N LEU A 67 3.82 11.23 -0.94
CA LEU A 67 3.23 12.19 0.00
C LEU A 67 2.19 13.08 -0.68
N THR A 68 2.35 13.40 -1.96
CA THR A 68 1.39 14.20 -2.73
C THR A 68 0.16 13.39 -3.09
N MET A 69 0.33 12.14 -3.52
CA MET A 69 -0.74 11.16 -3.67
C MET A 69 -1.46 10.99 -2.34
N LEU A 70 -0.71 10.72 -1.27
CA LEU A 70 -1.24 10.64 0.07
C LEU A 70 -1.96 11.93 0.40
N MET A 71 -1.46 13.15 0.17
CA MET A 71 -2.23 14.38 0.42
C MET A 71 -3.51 14.48 -0.43
N HIS A 72 -3.53 13.93 -1.64
CA HIS A 72 -4.74 13.84 -2.48
C HIS A 72 -5.68 12.72 -2.03
N CYS A 73 -5.13 11.66 -1.43
CA CYS A 73 -5.80 10.49 -0.89
C CYS A 73 -5.91 10.53 0.65
N CYS A 74 -5.57 11.65 1.29
CA CYS A 74 -5.09 11.64 2.68
C CYS A 74 -6.27 11.26 3.56
N GLU A 75 -6.07 10.42 4.58
CA GLU A 75 -4.88 10.47 5.46
C GLU A 75 -4.28 9.09 5.88
N LEU A 76 -2.96 8.94 5.61
CA LEU A 76 -1.81 8.38 6.41
C LEU A 76 -1.63 6.85 6.74
N GLY A 77 -0.35 6.41 6.92
CA GLY A 77 0.13 5.01 7.11
C GLY A 77 1.55 4.77 7.74
N ASN A 78 2.05 3.51 7.74
CA ASN A 78 3.05 2.84 8.64
C ASN A 78 4.51 2.59 8.09
N LEU A 79 5.46 1.93 8.80
CA LEU A 79 6.47 2.57 9.66
C LEU A 79 7.68 1.66 10.06
N ASP A 80 7.50 0.35 10.03
CA ASP A 80 8.37 -0.59 10.77
C ASP A 80 9.67 -1.01 10.05
N LEU A 81 9.84 -0.59 8.81
CA LEU A 81 10.92 -1.04 7.92
C LEU A 81 12.05 -0.02 7.80
N LEU A 82 12.06 0.92 8.72
CA LEU A 82 12.91 2.08 8.68
C LEU A 82 13.94 1.96 9.80
N SER A 83 15.07 2.65 9.64
CA SER A 83 16.10 2.69 10.67
C SER A 83 15.47 3.06 12.02
N GLU A 84 16.08 2.66 13.13
CA GLU A 84 15.55 2.89 14.48
C GLU A 84 14.96 4.31 14.71
N PRO A 85 15.57 5.42 14.22
CA PRO A 85 14.96 6.75 14.34
C PRO A 85 13.59 6.88 13.65
N VAL A 86 13.43 6.19 12.54
CA VAL A 86 12.28 6.30 11.66
C VAL A 86 11.21 5.27 12.03
N ARG A 87 11.59 4.10 12.55
CA ARG A 87 10.67 3.16 13.22
C ARG A 87 10.12 3.72 14.53
N ASN A 88 10.91 4.48 15.30
CA ASN A 88 10.37 5.12 16.50
C ASN A 88 9.39 6.24 16.15
N ALA A 89 9.72 7.06 15.14
CA ALA A 89 8.80 8.06 14.60
C ALA A 89 7.52 7.43 14.04
N ALA A 90 7.62 6.17 13.65
CA ALA A 90 6.56 5.42 13.05
C ALA A 90 5.56 4.82 14.01
N GLU A 91 6.06 4.08 14.99
CA GLU A 91 5.29 3.54 16.09
C GLU A 91 4.57 4.69 16.82
N GLU A 92 5.24 5.83 17.02
CA GLU A 92 4.62 7.05 17.54
C GLU A 92 3.47 7.55 16.65
N LEU A 93 3.63 7.46 15.32
CA LEU A 93 2.58 7.82 14.37
C LEU A 93 1.38 6.86 14.49
N MET A 94 1.62 5.55 14.50
CA MET A 94 0.58 4.52 14.60
C MET A 94 -0.24 4.65 15.88
N VAL A 95 0.43 4.86 17.02
CA VAL A 95 -0.26 5.08 18.31
C VAL A 95 -1.12 6.34 18.24
N LYS A 96 -0.61 7.41 17.63
CA LYS A 96 -1.36 8.68 17.47
C LYS A 96 -2.51 8.58 16.47
N THR A 97 -2.44 7.67 15.49
CA THR A 97 -3.47 7.50 14.45
C THR A 97 -4.38 6.29 14.67
N ALA A 98 -4.19 5.51 15.75
CA ALA A 98 -4.95 4.29 16.02
C ALA A 98 -6.49 4.47 16.08
N ASN A 99 -6.96 5.68 16.43
CA ASN A 99 -8.38 6.02 16.47
C ASN A 99 -8.91 6.64 15.17
N TYR A 100 -8.10 6.70 14.11
CA TYR A 100 -8.52 7.24 12.82
C TYR A 100 -9.17 6.13 12.00
N SER A 101 -10.45 6.29 11.68
CA SER A 101 -11.28 5.26 11.02
C SER A 101 -11.61 5.58 9.56
N LYS A 102 -11.08 6.66 9.00
CA LYS A 102 -11.48 7.15 7.66
C LYS A 102 -10.79 6.43 6.50
N PHE A 103 -9.57 5.93 6.69
CA PHE A 103 -8.81 5.23 5.66
C PHE A 103 -7.64 4.44 6.28
N VAL A 104 -7.19 3.38 5.61
CA VAL A 104 -6.03 2.55 6.00
C VAL A 104 -5.00 2.59 4.87
N PHE A 105 -3.80 3.08 5.16
CA PHE A 105 -2.70 3.06 4.20
C PHE A 105 -1.59 2.08 4.63
N THR A 106 -1.29 1.11 3.77
CA THR A 106 -0.31 0.05 4.03
C THR A 106 0.93 0.22 3.16
N PHE A 107 2.11 0.19 3.78
CA PHE A 107 3.40 0.19 3.08
C PHE A 107 4.03 -1.21 3.10
N CYS A 108 4.34 -1.73 1.91
CA CYS A 108 5.14 -2.94 1.76
C CYS A 108 6.61 -2.54 1.51
N ILE A 109 7.45 -2.61 2.54
CA ILE A 109 8.90 -2.39 2.43
C ILE A 109 9.60 -3.72 2.77
N ALA A 110 10.71 -4.04 2.09
CA ALA A 110 11.37 -5.35 2.20
C ALA A 110 10.41 -6.56 2.09
N TYR A 111 9.31 -6.39 1.35
CA TYR A 111 8.23 -7.35 1.24
C TYR A 111 8.34 -8.13 -0.07
N THR A 112 8.03 -9.43 0.00
CA THR A 112 7.68 -10.23 -1.17
C THR A 112 6.52 -11.14 -0.82
N SER A 113 5.61 -11.39 -1.77
CA SER A 113 4.44 -12.23 -1.51
C SER A 113 4.83 -13.68 -1.23
N THR A 114 5.91 -14.18 -1.83
CA THR A 114 6.43 -15.52 -1.48
C THR A 114 6.89 -15.61 -0.03
N ASP A 115 7.57 -14.59 0.49
CA ASP A 115 8.02 -14.57 1.89
C ASP A 115 6.82 -14.52 2.85
N GLU A 116 5.83 -13.68 2.56
CA GLU A 116 4.56 -13.64 3.29
C GLU A 116 3.86 -15.00 3.31
N MET A 117 3.75 -15.68 2.16
CA MET A 117 3.12 -17.00 2.09
C MET A 117 3.87 -18.03 2.94
N VAL A 118 5.20 -18.04 2.89
CA VAL A 118 6.01 -18.96 3.70
C VAL A 118 5.81 -18.70 5.19
N HIS A 119 5.87 -17.44 5.61
CA HIS A 119 5.61 -17.02 6.99
C HIS A 119 4.22 -17.47 7.45
N ALA A 120 3.17 -17.16 6.66
CA ALA A 120 1.79 -17.49 7.01
C ALA A 120 1.57 -19.01 7.17
N ILE A 121 2.18 -19.81 6.29
CA ILE A 121 2.12 -21.27 6.38
C ILE A 121 2.83 -21.78 7.65
N GLN A 122 3.99 -21.23 7.98
CA GLN A 122 4.74 -21.60 9.18
C GLN A 122 3.94 -21.30 10.44
N GLU A 123 3.41 -20.10 10.58
CA GLU A 123 2.58 -19.68 11.71
C GLU A 123 1.32 -20.55 11.85
N ALA A 124 0.63 -20.84 10.74
CA ALA A 124 -0.54 -21.72 10.73
C ALA A 124 -0.20 -23.15 11.21
N CYS A 125 0.96 -23.67 10.80
CA CYS A 125 1.44 -24.98 11.25
C CYS A 125 1.77 -24.96 12.75
N GLU A 126 2.42 -23.92 13.24
CA GLU A 126 2.79 -23.79 14.65
C GLU A 126 1.58 -23.62 15.56
N GLU A 127 0.62 -22.78 15.18
CA GLU A 127 -0.66 -22.62 15.90
C GLU A 127 -1.39 -23.95 15.99
N ARG A 128 -1.53 -24.66 14.86
CA ARG A 128 -2.18 -25.98 14.87
C ARG A 128 -1.46 -26.99 15.75
N GLN A 129 -0.13 -27.02 15.72
CA GLN A 129 0.63 -27.92 16.60
C GLN A 129 0.44 -27.58 18.08
N ARG A 130 0.30 -26.30 18.44
CA ARG A 130 -0.03 -25.86 19.81
C ARG A 130 -1.40 -26.36 20.24
N GLU A 131 -2.43 -26.14 19.41
CA GLU A 131 -3.80 -26.62 19.66
C GLU A 131 -3.85 -28.14 19.86
N MET A 132 -3.15 -28.91 19.01
CA MET A 132 -3.09 -30.37 19.10
C MET A 132 -2.41 -30.85 20.39
N ARG A 133 -1.37 -30.14 20.85
CA ARG A 133 -0.70 -30.45 22.12
C ARG A 133 -1.63 -30.19 23.31
N GLU A 134 -2.41 -29.11 23.27
CA GLU A 134 -3.39 -28.77 24.31
C GLU A 134 -4.60 -29.71 24.35
N LEU A 135 -5.09 -30.17 23.20
CA LEU A 135 -6.17 -31.15 23.15
C LEU A 135 -5.74 -32.51 23.71
N ARG A 136 -4.51 -32.94 23.41
CA ARG A 136 -3.93 -34.17 23.97
C ARG A 136 -3.76 -34.10 25.49
N SER A 137 -3.39 -32.95 26.04
CA SER A 137 -3.25 -32.80 27.50
C SER A 137 -4.59 -32.79 28.24
N LYS A 138 -5.70 -32.47 27.57
CA LYS A 138 -7.06 -32.51 28.12
C LYS A 138 -7.73 -33.89 28.07
N GLY A 139 -7.04 -34.93 27.58
CA GLY A 139 -7.50 -36.32 27.64
C GLY A 139 -8.73 -36.65 26.79
N GLY A 140 -9.08 -35.80 25.82
CA GLY A 140 -10.21 -36.04 24.92
C GLY A 140 -9.85 -37.02 23.80
N ASP A 141 -10.69 -38.03 23.59
CA ASP A 141 -10.64 -38.98 22.46
C ASP A 141 -11.18 -38.34 21.16
N TYR A 142 -10.70 -37.13 20.85
CA TYR A 142 -11.07 -36.38 19.66
C TYR A 142 -10.04 -36.64 18.56
N GLU A 143 -10.49 -37.18 17.43
CA GLU A 143 -9.78 -37.11 16.15
C GLU A 143 -9.72 -35.65 15.71
N ALA A 144 -8.74 -34.92 16.24
CA ALA A 144 -8.56 -33.52 15.92
C ALA A 144 -8.03 -33.35 14.49
N GLU A 145 -8.62 -32.39 13.76
CA GLU A 145 -8.27 -32.05 12.38
C GLU A 145 -6.77 -31.71 12.26
N LYS A 146 -6.01 -32.60 11.61
CA LYS A 146 -4.55 -32.44 11.42
C LYS A 146 -4.19 -31.52 10.25
N THR A 147 -5.17 -31.11 9.44
CA THR A 147 -4.92 -30.42 8.18
C THR A 147 -5.02 -28.90 8.33
N VAL A 148 -4.03 -28.17 7.82
CA VAL A 148 -4.09 -26.70 7.71
C VAL A 148 -5.03 -26.33 6.57
N LYS A 149 -5.97 -25.42 6.82
CA LYS A 149 -6.95 -24.91 5.86
C LYS A 149 -6.51 -23.54 5.35
N ILE A 150 -7.10 -23.11 4.24
CA ILE A 150 -6.85 -21.78 3.65
C ILE A 150 -7.09 -20.67 4.68
N VAL A 151 -8.18 -20.75 5.44
CA VAL A 151 -8.50 -19.76 6.48
C VAL A 151 -7.43 -19.65 7.58
N ASP A 152 -6.72 -20.74 7.86
CA ASP A 152 -5.61 -20.74 8.83
C ASP A 152 -4.42 -19.97 8.26
N ILE A 153 -4.15 -20.13 6.96
CA ILE A 153 -3.08 -19.39 6.25
C ILE A 153 -3.45 -17.91 6.13
N GLU A 154 -4.66 -17.59 5.67
CA GLU A 154 -5.12 -16.22 5.46
C GLU A 154 -5.09 -15.38 6.74
N LYS A 155 -5.42 -16.00 7.88
CA LYS A 155 -5.30 -15.38 9.21
C LYS A 155 -3.87 -14.95 9.56
N HIS A 156 -2.86 -15.64 9.04
CA HIS A 156 -1.44 -15.38 9.33
C HIS A 156 -0.71 -14.62 8.22
N MET A 157 -1.39 -14.25 7.14
CA MET A 157 -0.86 -13.32 6.14
C MET A 157 -0.62 -11.94 6.77
N TYR A 158 0.41 -11.23 6.33
CA TYR A 158 0.66 -9.86 6.80
C TYR A 158 -0.53 -8.94 6.49
N MET A 159 -1.23 -9.22 5.38
CA MET A 159 -2.41 -8.48 4.95
C MET A 159 -3.73 -8.96 5.57
N ALA A 160 -3.74 -9.88 6.53
CA ALA A 160 -4.97 -10.44 7.12
C ALA A 160 -5.94 -9.39 7.70
N ILE A 161 -5.43 -8.22 8.08
CA ILE A 161 -6.20 -7.10 8.66
C ILE A 161 -6.71 -6.10 7.61
N VAL A 162 -6.36 -6.29 6.33
CA VAL A 162 -6.70 -5.38 5.23
C VAL A 162 -7.56 -6.17 4.23
N PRO A 163 -8.66 -5.61 3.70
CA PRO A 163 -9.40 -6.27 2.62
C PRO A 163 -8.50 -6.47 1.39
N ASP A 164 -8.84 -7.43 0.54
CA ASP A 164 -8.16 -7.55 -0.76
C ASP A 164 -8.29 -6.25 -1.58
N PRO A 165 -7.30 -5.92 -2.42
CA PRO A 165 -7.42 -4.74 -3.26
C PRO A 165 -8.59 -4.87 -4.25
N ASP A 166 -9.15 -3.73 -4.66
CA ASP A 166 -10.09 -3.68 -5.78
C ASP A 166 -9.34 -3.49 -7.10
N ILE A 167 -8.14 -2.89 -7.05
CA ILE A 167 -7.29 -2.61 -8.21
C ILE A 167 -5.81 -2.56 -7.80
N VAL A 168 -4.93 -3.04 -8.68
CA VAL A 168 -3.49 -2.85 -8.56
C VAL A 168 -3.02 -1.87 -9.62
N VAL A 169 -2.34 -0.80 -9.22
CA VAL A 169 -1.75 0.19 -10.11
C VAL A 169 -0.23 0.03 -10.13
N ARG A 170 0.35 -0.18 -11.32
CA ARG A 170 1.81 -0.25 -11.51
C ARG A 170 2.30 0.85 -12.44
N THR A 171 3.35 1.54 -12.04
CA THR A 171 4.03 2.52 -12.90
C THR A 171 5.09 1.87 -13.77
N THR A 172 5.65 2.64 -14.72
CA THR A 172 6.69 2.26 -15.70
C THR A 172 6.26 1.38 -16.88
N GLY A 173 4.96 1.12 -17.05
CA GLY A 173 4.39 0.41 -18.20
C GLY A 173 4.69 -1.10 -18.21
N GLU A 174 5.10 -1.64 -17.06
CA GLU A 174 5.41 -3.05 -16.91
C GLU A 174 4.13 -3.83 -16.54
N ASN A 175 3.86 -4.94 -17.23
CA ASN A 175 2.66 -5.77 -17.02
C ASN A 175 2.98 -7.03 -16.21
N ARG A 176 3.58 -6.85 -15.03
CA ARG A 176 3.86 -7.94 -14.08
C ARG A 176 3.62 -7.47 -12.66
N LEU A 177 3.40 -8.38 -11.72
CA LEU A 177 3.26 -8.04 -10.30
C LEU A 177 4.62 -7.93 -9.59
N SER A 178 5.66 -8.62 -10.07
CA SER A 178 6.98 -8.66 -9.43
C SER A 178 6.94 -9.12 -7.97
N ASN A 179 6.22 -10.23 -7.72
CA ASN A 179 6.12 -10.84 -6.40
C ASN A 179 5.47 -9.91 -5.35
N PHE A 180 4.47 -9.13 -5.77
CA PHE A 180 3.71 -8.21 -4.94
C PHE A 180 2.26 -8.69 -4.82
N LEU A 181 1.79 -8.92 -3.59
CA LEU A 181 0.43 -9.32 -3.25
C LEU A 181 -0.16 -10.46 -4.11
N LEU A 182 0.63 -11.49 -4.43
CA LEU A 182 0.21 -12.55 -5.36
C LEU A 182 -1.03 -13.31 -4.86
N TRP A 183 -1.12 -13.53 -3.55
CA TRP A 183 -2.29 -14.20 -2.95
C TRP A 183 -3.53 -13.31 -3.04
N GLN A 184 -3.41 -12.06 -2.60
CA GLN A 184 -4.50 -11.10 -2.51
C GLN A 184 -4.97 -10.62 -3.90
N THR A 185 -4.12 -10.75 -4.94
CA THR A 185 -4.39 -10.25 -6.30
C THR A 185 -4.73 -11.32 -7.31
N ALA A 186 -5.10 -12.52 -6.86
CA ALA A 186 -5.40 -13.64 -7.74
C ALA A 186 -6.51 -13.33 -8.76
N ASN A 187 -7.49 -12.49 -8.41
CA ASN A 187 -8.65 -12.17 -9.25
C ASN A 187 -8.84 -10.64 -9.46
N ILE A 188 -7.76 -9.87 -9.43
CA ILE A 188 -7.82 -8.39 -9.50
C ILE A 188 -7.27 -7.88 -10.83
N ASP A 189 -7.86 -6.79 -11.33
CA ASP A 189 -7.35 -6.07 -12.49
C ASP A 189 -6.03 -5.32 -12.18
N LEU A 190 -5.00 -5.58 -13.00
CA LEU A 190 -3.74 -4.85 -13.00
C LEU A 190 -3.81 -3.70 -14.01
N TYR A 191 -3.85 -2.47 -13.50
CA TYR A 191 -3.68 -1.27 -14.31
C TYR A 191 -2.20 -0.86 -14.39
N SER A 192 -1.63 -0.83 -15.59
CA SER A 192 -0.24 -0.40 -15.81
C SER A 192 -0.18 0.92 -16.57
N THR A 193 0.54 1.90 -16.01
CA THR A 193 0.77 3.20 -16.64
C THR A 193 2.24 3.37 -17.04
N PRO A 194 2.55 3.90 -18.24
CA PRO A 194 3.93 4.10 -18.71
C PRO A 194 4.68 5.19 -17.93
N LYS A 195 3.98 6.05 -17.18
CA LYS A 195 4.59 7.12 -16.38
C LYS A 195 5.52 6.55 -15.31
N LEU A 196 6.61 7.26 -15.01
CA LEU A 196 7.45 6.94 -13.85
C LEU A 196 6.73 7.40 -12.58
N TRP A 197 6.97 6.73 -11.44
CA TRP A 197 6.32 7.09 -10.17
C TRP A 197 6.48 8.58 -9.79
N PRO A 198 7.68 9.19 -9.85
CA PRO A 198 7.82 10.61 -9.53
C PRO A 198 7.16 11.57 -10.55
N GLU A 199 6.71 11.08 -11.70
CA GLU A 199 6.01 11.85 -12.73
C GLU A 199 4.48 11.74 -12.62
N MET A 200 4.00 10.98 -11.63
CA MET A 200 2.57 10.87 -11.37
C MET A 200 2.05 12.21 -10.87
N ASN A 201 1.02 12.71 -11.55
CA ASN A 201 0.25 13.85 -11.11
C ASN A 201 -1.01 13.30 -10.44
N PHE A 202 -1.20 13.68 -9.19
CA PHE A 202 -2.40 13.41 -8.41
C PHE A 202 -3.14 14.73 -8.20
#